data_AF-A0AB73BXW6-F1
#
_entry.id   AF-A0AB73BXW6-F1
#
_cell.length_a   1.000
_cell.length_b   1.000
_cell.length_c   1.000
_cell.angle_alpha   90.00
_cell.angle_beta   90.00
_cell.angle_gamma   90.00
#
_symmetry.space_group_name_H-M   'P 1'
#
loop_
_entity.id
_entity.type
_entity.pdbx_description
1 polymer ?
#
loop_
_entity_poly.entity_id
_entity_poly.type
_entity_poly.pdbx_seq_one_letter_code
_entity_poly.pdbx_strand_id
1 'polypeptide(L)'
;MNSNISFYLKYSSEYIQKYQLLGLFQFPSIPEERLQSLSEESYERIRNKMEDFVKQGYFSHQNHQFIYTITGIFWGNNIAAEILKLCS
;
A
#
# COMPACT_ATOMS: atom_id res chain seq x y z
N MET A 1 -17.46 29.45 3.39
CA MET A 1 -16.56 28.41 2.83
C MET A 1 -15.66 29.09 1.82
N ASN A 2 -14.34 28.93 1.97
CA ASN A 2 -13.34 29.65 1.18
C ASN A 2 -13.23 29.02 -0.22
N SER A 3 -13.61 29.76 -1.27
CA SER A 3 -13.73 29.31 -2.67
C SER A 3 -12.39 28.97 -3.35
N ASN A 4 -11.26 29.18 -2.68
CA ASN A 4 -9.92 28.93 -3.22
C ASN A 4 -9.40 27.51 -2.97
N ILE A 5 -10.05 26.70 -2.13
CA ILE A 5 -9.64 25.31 -1.87
C ILE A 5 -10.07 24.37 -3.01
N SER A 6 -11.15 24.70 -3.74
CA SER A 6 -11.69 23.86 -4.81
C SER A 6 -10.83 23.82 -6.09
N PHE A 7 -9.90 24.75 -6.25
CA PHE A 7 -9.00 24.78 -7.41
C PHE A 7 -7.92 23.68 -7.35
N TYR A 8 -7.56 23.20 -6.15
CA TYR A 8 -6.34 22.41 -5.96
C TYR A 8 -6.49 20.89 -5.94
N LEU A 9 -7.67 20.28 -5.85
CA LEU A 9 -7.78 18.81 -5.81
C LEU A 9 -9.07 18.32 -6.48
N LYS A 10 -9.00 18.11 -7.80
CA LYS A 10 -9.99 17.33 -8.54
C LYS A 10 -9.42 15.94 -8.85
N TYR A 11 -8.89 15.26 -7.84
CA TYR A 11 -8.44 13.88 -7.99
C TYR A 11 -9.63 12.93 -7.91
N SER A 12 -9.63 11.90 -8.74
CA SER A 12 -10.59 10.79 -8.59
C SER A 12 -10.35 10.08 -7.25
N SER A 13 -11.39 9.43 -6.72
CA SER A 13 -11.27 8.55 -5.55
C SER A 13 -10.16 7.51 -5.75
N GLU A 14 -10.06 6.96 -6.96
CA GLU A 14 -9.03 6.01 -7.36
C GLU A 14 -7.60 6.58 -7.23
N TYR A 15 -7.38 7.83 -7.66
CA TYR A 15 -6.07 8.48 -7.51
C TYR A 15 -5.71 8.65 -6.03
N ILE A 16 -6.66 9.10 -5.21
CA ILE A 16 -6.45 9.29 -3.78
C ILE A 16 -6.11 7.96 -3.10
N GLN A 17 -6.82 6.88 -3.44
CA GLN A 17 -6.56 5.54 -2.92
C GLN A 17 -5.15 5.07 -3.27
N LYS A 18 -4.74 5.17 -4.53
CA LYS A 18 -3.38 4.80 -4.98
C LYS A 18 -2.30 5.62 -4.27
N TYR A 19 -2.54 6.91 -4.07
CA TYR A 19 -1.61 7.79 -3.36
C TYR A 19 -1.47 7.40 -1.88
N GLN A 20 -2.58 7.06 -1.22
CA GLN A 20 -2.57 6.59 0.17
C GLN A 20 -1.88 5.24 0.33
N LEU A 21 -2.10 4.30 -0.60
CA LEU A 21 -1.38 3.03 -0.62
C LEU A 21 0.12 3.24 -0.83
N LEU A 22 0.54 4.09 -1.78
CA LEU A 22 1.95 4.45 -1.93
C LEU A 22 2.56 4.97 -0.63
N GLY A 23 1.85 5.87 0.06
CA GLY A 23 2.27 6.40 1.36
C GLY A 23 2.39 5.31 2.43
N LEU A 24 1.47 4.34 2.46
CA LEU A 24 1.52 3.22 3.40
C LEU A 24 2.79 2.38 3.24
N PHE A 25 3.22 2.10 2.01
CA PHE A 25 4.40 1.30 1.72
C PHE A 25 5.75 2.01 1.99
N GLN A 26 5.74 3.30 2.36
CA GLN A 26 6.93 4.03 2.81
C GLN A 26 7.29 3.77 4.28
N PHE A 27 6.36 3.22 5.06
CA PHE A 27 6.61 2.90 6.46
C PHE A 27 7.34 1.56 6.62
N PRO A 28 8.18 1.42 7.67
CA PRO A 28 8.91 0.17 7.92
C PRO A 28 7.99 -1.00 8.28
N SER A 29 6.79 -0.71 8.78
CA SER A 29 5.74 -1.71 8.98
C SER A 29 4.40 -1.24 8.42
N ILE A 30 3.65 -2.21 7.93
CA ILE A 30 2.35 -2.03 7.27
C ILE A 30 1.32 -2.82 8.08
N PRO A 31 0.43 -2.14 8.82
CA PRO A 31 -0.66 -2.81 9.52
C PRO A 31 -1.67 -3.41 8.54
N GLU A 32 -2.09 -4.64 8.77
CA GLU A 32 -3.06 -5.35 7.93
C GLU A 32 -4.40 -4.62 7.85
N GLU A 33 -4.88 -4.09 8.96
CA GLU A 33 -6.12 -3.28 9.02
C GLU A 33 -6.05 -2.04 8.11
N ARG A 34 -4.87 -1.40 8.04
CA ARG A 34 -4.64 -0.23 7.18
C ARG A 34 -4.56 -0.63 5.71
N LEU A 35 -3.93 -1.77 5.44
CA LEU A 35 -3.90 -2.33 4.09
C LEU A 35 -5.31 -2.68 3.62
N GLN A 36 -6.11 -3.33 4.47
CA GLN A 36 -7.49 -3.71 4.18
C GLN A 36 -8.39 -2.50 3.92
N SER A 37 -8.36 -1.51 4.82
CA SER A 37 -9.22 -0.32 4.69
C SER A 37 -8.89 0.53 3.47
N LEU A 38 -7.64 0.54 2.99
CA LEU A 38 -7.25 1.27 1.79
C LEU A 38 -7.43 0.47 0.50
N SER A 39 -7.44 -0.86 0.56
CA SER A 39 -7.47 -1.71 -0.64
C SER A 39 -8.87 -2.09 -1.09
N GLU A 40 -9.87 -1.97 -0.22
CA GLU A 40 -11.29 -2.27 -0.49
C GLU A 40 -11.45 -3.57 -1.32
N GLU A 41 -12.04 -3.49 -2.51
CA GLU A 41 -12.29 -4.64 -3.41
C GLU A 41 -11.01 -5.35 -3.89
N SER A 42 -9.87 -4.66 -3.89
CA SER A 42 -8.57 -5.22 -4.30
C SER A 42 -7.85 -5.94 -3.16
N TYR A 43 -8.39 -5.93 -1.94
CA TYR A 43 -7.68 -6.42 -0.75
C TYR A 43 -7.21 -7.86 -0.88
N GLU A 44 -8.06 -8.79 -1.31
CA GLU A 44 -7.70 -10.21 -1.41
C GLU A 44 -6.52 -10.44 -2.37
N ARG A 45 -6.48 -9.71 -3.50
CA ARG A 45 -5.37 -9.80 -4.46
C ARG A 45 -4.07 -9.25 -3.87
N ILE A 46 -4.18 -8.12 -3.18
CA ILE A 46 -3.05 -7.46 -2.51
C ILE A 46 -2.53 -8.32 -1.37
N ARG A 47 -3.41 -8.90 -0.54
CA ARG A 47 -3.04 -9.78 0.57
C ARG A 47 -2.27 -11.00 0.07
N ASN A 48 -2.77 -11.66 -0.97
CA ASN A 48 -2.06 -12.79 -1.59
C ASN A 48 -0.67 -12.39 -2.11
N LYS A 49 -0.55 -11.22 -2.74
CA LYS A 49 0.75 -10.70 -3.18
C LYS A 49 1.69 -10.40 -2.02
N MET A 50 1.17 -9.88 -0.91
CA MET A 50 1.95 -9.66 0.31
C MET A 50 2.46 -10.97 0.92
N GLU A 51 1.65 -12.03 0.94
CA GLU A 51 2.10 -13.36 1.37
C GLU A 51 3.22 -13.91 0.48
N ASP A 52 3.17 -13.66 -0.83
CA ASP A 52 4.25 -14.04 -1.73
C ASP A 52 5.54 -13.24 -1.46
N PHE A 53 5.42 -11.96 -1.12
CA PHE A 53 6.57 -11.17 -0.68
C PHE A 53 7.13 -11.62 0.67
N VAL A 54 6.29 -12.14 1.57
CA VAL A 54 6.75 -12.79 2.81
C VAL A 54 7.55 -14.05 2.49
N LYS A 55 7.04 -14.92 1.61
CA LYS A 55 7.77 -16.13 1.16
C LYS A 55 9.10 -15.80 0.47
N GLN A 56 9.16 -14.68 -0.25
CA GLN A 56 10.39 -14.18 -0.90
C GLN A 56 11.36 -13.51 0.09
N GLY A 57 10.97 -13.33 1.36
CA GLY A 57 11.80 -12.75 2.41
C GLY A 57 11.88 -11.22 2.36
N TYR A 58 10.96 -10.54 1.67
CA TYR A 58 10.89 -9.07 1.65
C TYR A 58 10.15 -8.51 2.85
N PHE A 59 9.20 -9.28 3.40
CA PHE A 59 8.52 -8.94 4.64
C PHE A 59 8.61 -10.11 5.62
N SER A 60 8.57 -9.79 6.91
CA SER A 60 8.10 -10.71 7.94
C SER A 60 6.64 -10.38 8.27
N HIS A 61 5.84 -11.41 8.53
CA HIS A 61 4.45 -11.23 8.95
C HIS A 61 4.30 -11.68 10.39
N GLN A 62 4.00 -10.73 11.29
CA GLN A 62 3.82 -10.99 12.72
C GLN A 62 2.89 -9.94 13.33
N ASN A 63 2.08 -10.34 14.31
CA ASN A 63 1.17 -9.44 15.02
C ASN A 63 0.25 -8.60 14.10
N HIS A 64 -0.27 -9.18 13.02
CA HIS A 64 -1.11 -8.50 12.02
C HIS A 64 -0.41 -7.32 11.32
N GLN A 65 0.92 -7.40 11.19
CA GLN A 65 1.74 -6.42 10.49
C GLN A 65 2.69 -7.10 9.53
N PHE A 66 2.87 -6.49 8.37
CA PHE A 66 3.98 -6.78 7.46
C PHE A 66 5.13 -5.84 7.77
N ILE A 67 6.27 -6.37 8.15
CA ILE A 67 7.44 -5.58 8.52
C ILE A 67 8.51 -5.83 7.46
N TYR A 68 9.02 -4.76 6.87
CA TYR A 68 10.06 -4.89 5.87
C TYR A 68 11.32 -5.55 6.46
N THR A 69 11.89 -6.47 5.70
CA THR A 69 13.28 -6.91 5.93
C THR A 69 14.24 -5.92 5.27
N ILE A 70 15.54 -6.02 5.55
CA ILE A 70 16.56 -5.19 4.87
C ILE A 70 16.47 -5.36 3.34
N THR A 71 16.28 -6.59 2.87
CA THR A 71 16.08 -6.90 1.45
C THR A 71 14.79 -6.26 0.93
N GLY A 72 13.71 -6.29 1.70
CA GLY A 72 12.46 -5.64 1.32
C GLY A 72 12.58 -4.12 1.22
N ILE A 73 13.28 -3.46 2.14
CA ILE A 73 13.57 -2.01 2.07
C ILE A 73 14.30 -1.68 0.77
N PHE A 74 15.31 -2.47 0.41
CA PHE A 74 16.05 -2.29 -0.84
C PHE A 74 15.14 -2.33 -2.08
N TRP A 75 14.13 -3.20 -2.09
CA TRP A 75 13.15 -3.34 -3.17
C TRP A 75 11.85 -2.53 -2.99
N GLY A 76 11.77 -1.66 -1.98
CA GLY A 76 10.51 -1.04 -1.54
C GLY A 76 9.73 -0.35 -2.67
N ASN A 77 10.42 0.35 -3.57
CA ASN A 77 9.79 1.02 -4.72
C ASN A 77 9.19 0.01 -5.71
N ASN A 78 9.86 -1.11 -5.97
CA ASN A 78 9.37 -2.17 -6.84
C ASN A 78 8.15 -2.86 -6.23
N ILE A 79 8.19 -3.13 -4.93
CA ILE A 79 7.09 -3.71 -4.16
C ILE A 79 5.86 -2.82 -4.25
N ALA A 80 6.01 -1.52 -3.96
CA ALA A 80 4.90 -0.57 -4.05
C ALA A 80 4.31 -0.48 -5.46
N ALA A 81 5.16 -0.48 -6.50
CA ALA A 81 4.70 -0.47 -7.89
C ALA A 81 3.91 -1.75 -8.27
N GLU A 82 4.33 -2.91 -7.78
CA GLU A 82 3.60 -4.17 -7.99
C GLU A 82 2.23 -4.16 -7.32
N ILE A 83 2.12 -3.60 -6.12
CA ILE A 83 0.85 -3.48 -5.40
C ILE A 83 -0.10 -2.52 -6.11
N LEU A 84 0.41 -1.39 -6.61
CA LEU A 84 -0.41 -0.44 -7.37
C LEU A 84 -1.02 -1.02 -8.64
N LYS A 85 -0.34 -1.96 -9.31
CA LYS A 85 -0.90 -2.66 -10.49
C LYS A 85 -2.10 -3.54 -10.15
N LEU A 86 -2.27 -3.90 -8.87
CA LEU A 86 -3.39 -4.70 -8.40
C LEU A 86 -4.60 -3.85 -7.99
N CYS A 87 -4.41 -2.53 -7.84
CA CYS A 87 -5.45 -1.55 -7.54
C CYS A 87 -6.10 -1.08 -8.84
N SER A 88 -6.99 -1.89 -9.40
CA SER A 88 -7.65 -1.66 -10.70
C SER A 88 -9.01 -2.34 -10.74
#